data_AF-A0A1Q8ADE3-F1
#
_entry.id   AF-A0A1Q8ADE3-F1
#
_cell.length_a   1.000
_cell.length_b   1.000
_cell.length_c   1.000
_cell.angle_alpha   90.00
_cell.angle_beta   90.00
_cell.angle_gamma   90.00
#
_symmetry.space_group_name_H-M   'P 1'
#
loop_
_entity.id
_entity.type
_entity.pdbx_description
1 polymer ?
#
loop_
_entity_poly.entity_id
_entity_poly.type
_entity_poly.pdbx_seq_one_letter_code
_entity_poly.pdbx_strand_id
1 'polypeptide(L)'
;MIRWLVALVAIALAVSGAVATLGQAGSGAQPWDEELSDNFVFVKVIPFALALGLALGIALGGPRRADASRRFAPATIAGHWLLALGFLLALPTGVWQYMGGILDVSLPLPLYLIYRVHYIGATLILFTLAWFLGYWWAGTDRSLLVPRGQWRRHLTGLAHELPPRLGRMIASRLGVDLRGERPTAGKFSFYETAFSFPTWTFVLALITVTGLAKAARYVYPVPGPLLYWASTLHVAAMVLILIKVLDHLRYTLARWSLVVAMTTGRASASLAPAPRVAPASAAGGDDE
;
A
#
# COMPACT_ATOMS: atom_id res chain seq x y z
N MET A 1 -14.53 -22.08 8.72
CA MET A 1 -15.64 -21.63 9.57
C MET A 1 -15.21 -20.55 10.58
N ILE A 2 -14.23 -20.82 11.45
CA ILE A 2 -13.77 -19.86 12.49
C ILE A 2 -13.33 -18.49 11.93
N ARG A 3 -12.56 -18.45 10.83
CA ARG A 3 -12.12 -17.19 10.20
C ARG A 3 -13.28 -16.29 9.76
N TRP A 4 -14.34 -16.90 9.22
CA TRP A 4 -15.53 -16.17 8.79
C TRP A 4 -16.37 -15.72 9.97
N LEU A 5 -16.45 -16.51 11.04
CA LEU A 5 -17.09 -16.09 12.29
C LEU A 5 -16.39 -14.86 12.89
N VAL A 6 -15.05 -14.90 12.99
CA VAL A 6 -14.24 -13.75 13.46
C VAL A 6 -14.46 -12.53 12.57
N ALA A 7 -14.51 -12.71 11.25
CA ALA A 7 -14.80 -11.62 10.33
C ALA A 7 -16.20 -11.03 10.51
N LEU A 8 -17.23 -11.86 10.67
CA LEU A 8 -18.60 -11.40 10.91
C LEU A 8 -18.73 -10.65 12.23
N VAL A 9 -18.08 -11.14 13.31
CA VAL A 9 -18.05 -10.44 14.60
C VAL A 9 -17.32 -9.11 14.49
N ALA A 10 -16.16 -9.06 13.83
CA ALA A 10 -15.42 -7.82 13.61
C ALA A 10 -16.23 -6.83 12.75
N ILE A 11 -16.95 -7.31 11.74
CA ILE A 11 -17.88 -6.50 10.94
C ILE A 11 -18.98 -5.92 11.84
N ALA A 12 -19.64 -6.75 12.64
CA ALA A 12 -20.70 -6.29 13.53
C ALA A 12 -20.19 -5.22 14.51
N LEU A 13 -19.06 -5.45 15.16
CA LEU A 13 -18.44 -4.48 16.08
C LEU A 13 -18.04 -3.19 15.37
N ALA A 14 -17.46 -3.28 14.17
CA ALA A 14 -17.08 -2.12 13.38
C ALA A 14 -18.30 -1.28 12.96
N VAL A 15 -19.36 -1.94 12.50
CA VAL A 15 -20.62 -1.26 12.13
C VAL A 15 -21.26 -0.62 13.35
N SER A 16 -21.42 -1.35 14.46
CA SER A 16 -22.00 -0.81 15.69
C SER A 16 -21.19 0.38 16.23
N GLY A 17 -19.87 0.28 16.23
CA GLY A 17 -18.98 1.36 16.67
C GLY A 17 -19.04 2.60 15.77
N ALA A 18 -19.07 2.41 14.46
CA ALA A 18 -19.23 3.50 13.49
C ALA A 18 -20.60 4.18 13.65
N VAL A 19 -21.69 3.41 13.77
CA VAL A 19 -23.05 3.93 13.98
C VAL A 19 -23.13 4.71 15.29
N ALA A 20 -22.56 4.19 16.39
CA ALA A 20 -22.54 4.90 17.67
C ALA A 20 -21.75 6.22 17.59
N THR A 21 -20.61 6.21 16.89
CA THR A 21 -19.77 7.40 16.70
C THR A 21 -20.49 8.47 15.87
N LEU A 22 -21.08 8.08 14.75
CA LEU A 22 -21.84 8.98 13.87
C LEU A 22 -23.12 9.48 14.55
N GLY A 23 -23.80 8.62 15.30
CA GLY A 23 -24.97 8.99 16.10
C GLY A 23 -24.62 10.02 17.19
N GLN A 24 -23.47 9.88 17.85
CA GLN A 24 -23.00 10.88 18.81
C GLN A 24 -22.76 12.23 18.12
N ALA A 25 -22.07 12.24 16.99
CA ALA A 25 -21.76 13.48 16.27
C ALA A 25 -23.02 14.15 15.70
N GLY A 26 -23.98 13.37 15.19
CA GLY A 26 -25.25 13.87 14.64
C GLY A 26 -26.32 14.20 15.67
N SER A 27 -26.11 13.89 16.95
CA SER A 27 -27.12 14.08 18.00
C SER A 27 -27.42 15.54 18.35
N GLY A 28 -26.54 16.48 17.97
CA GLY A 28 -26.60 17.88 18.42
C GLY A 28 -26.28 18.07 19.91
N ALA A 29 -25.98 17.00 20.65
CA ALA A 29 -25.69 17.06 22.09
C ALA A 29 -24.23 17.43 22.38
N GLN A 30 -23.35 17.39 21.37
CA GLN A 30 -21.94 17.72 21.53
C GLN A 30 -21.69 19.19 21.19
N PRO A 31 -20.88 19.92 21.98
CA PRO A 31 -20.58 21.33 21.75
C PRO A 31 -19.50 21.54 20.67
N TRP A 32 -19.35 20.60 19.74
CA TRP A 32 -18.31 20.65 18.72
C TRP A 32 -18.79 21.45 17.52
N ASP A 33 -17.94 22.35 17.02
CA ASP A 33 -18.11 22.87 15.66
C ASP A 33 -17.90 21.74 14.63
N GLU A 34 -18.20 22.03 13.36
CA GLU A 34 -18.15 21.02 12.29
C GLU A 34 -16.73 20.43 12.12
N GLU A 35 -15.69 21.25 12.27
CA GLU A 35 -14.30 20.81 12.13
C GLU A 35 -13.89 19.89 13.28
N LEU A 36 -14.14 20.29 14.52
CA LEU A 36 -13.86 19.50 15.70
C LEU A 36 -14.68 18.21 15.72
N SER A 37 -15.93 18.26 15.28
CA SER A 37 -16.79 17.08 15.12
C SER A 37 -16.18 16.07 14.14
N ASP A 38 -15.77 16.52 12.95
CA ASP A 38 -15.12 15.66 11.95
C ASP A 38 -13.82 15.04 12.47
N ASN A 39 -13.02 15.80 13.23
CA ASN A 39 -11.81 15.31 13.90
C ASN A 39 -12.10 14.20 14.92
N PHE A 40 -13.11 14.39 15.78
CA PHE A 40 -13.52 13.39 16.79
C PHE A 40 -14.13 12.14 16.17
N VAL A 41 -14.95 12.29 15.12
CA VAL A 41 -15.50 11.15 14.38
C VAL A 41 -14.39 10.34 13.77
N PHE A 42 -13.46 10.99 13.05
CA PHE A 42 -12.37 10.31 12.37
C PHE A 42 -11.52 9.48 13.35
N VAL A 43 -11.02 10.09 14.43
CA VAL A 43 -10.16 9.39 15.40
C VAL A 43 -10.88 8.20 16.07
N LYS A 44 -12.19 8.32 16.32
CA LYS A 44 -12.99 7.23 16.90
C LYS A 44 -13.28 6.10 15.91
N VAL A 45 -13.37 6.40 14.60
CA VAL A 45 -13.62 5.39 13.56
C VAL A 45 -12.37 4.58 13.20
N ILE A 46 -11.16 5.12 13.39
CA ILE A 46 -9.88 4.44 13.10
C ILE A 46 -9.83 2.97 13.60
N PRO A 47 -10.05 2.66 14.90
CA PRO A 47 -9.96 1.28 15.38
C PRO A 47 -10.95 0.34 14.69
N PHE A 48 -12.15 0.82 14.37
CA PHE A 48 -13.17 0.04 13.66
C PHE A 48 -12.77 -0.22 12.20
N ALA A 49 -12.26 0.79 11.50
CA ALA A 49 -11.75 0.64 10.13
C ALA A 49 -10.58 -0.34 10.05
N LEU A 50 -9.63 -0.25 10.98
CA LEU A 50 -8.48 -1.17 11.07
C LEU A 50 -8.93 -2.60 11.37
N ALA A 51 -9.81 -2.80 12.37
CA ALA A 51 -10.32 -4.12 12.74
C ALA A 51 -11.10 -4.77 11.58
N LEU A 52 -11.97 -4.01 10.92
CA LEU A 52 -12.75 -4.47 9.78
C LEU A 52 -11.83 -4.88 8.62
N GLY A 53 -10.86 -4.03 8.27
CA GLY A 53 -9.89 -4.32 7.22
C GLY A 53 -9.13 -5.60 7.52
N LEU A 54 -8.54 -5.71 8.72
CA LEU A 54 -7.79 -6.88 9.15
C LEU A 54 -8.62 -8.17 9.06
N ALA A 55 -9.85 -8.13 9.57
CA ALA A 55 -10.72 -9.30 9.60
C ALA A 55 -11.15 -9.74 8.19
N LEU A 56 -11.47 -8.78 7.31
CA LEU A 56 -11.77 -9.05 5.90
C LEU A 56 -10.54 -9.63 5.18
N GLY A 57 -9.35 -9.10 5.44
CA GLY A 57 -8.09 -9.62 4.91
C GLY A 57 -7.85 -11.07 5.31
N ILE A 58 -8.07 -11.42 6.57
CA ILE A 58 -7.93 -12.79 7.07
C ILE A 58 -8.97 -13.74 6.43
N ALA A 59 -10.21 -13.29 6.28
CA ALA A 59 -11.29 -14.07 5.70
C ALA A 59 -11.08 -14.35 4.21
N LEU A 60 -10.62 -13.34 3.47
CA LEU A 60 -10.32 -13.45 2.04
C LEU A 60 -8.93 -14.04 1.76
N GLY A 61 -8.10 -14.19 2.79
CA GLY A 61 -6.79 -14.84 2.73
C GLY A 61 -6.84 -16.36 2.94
N GLY A 62 -5.67 -16.97 3.05
CA GLY A 62 -5.48 -18.42 3.14
C GLY A 62 -4.69 -19.04 1.98
N PRO A 63 -4.26 -20.31 2.14
CA PRO A 63 -3.64 -21.08 1.07
C PRO A 63 -4.65 -21.27 -0.07
N ARG A 64 -4.29 -20.85 -1.27
CA ARG A 64 -5.05 -21.13 -2.50
C ARG A 64 -4.17 -21.95 -3.44
N ARG A 65 -4.79 -22.82 -4.24
CA ARG A 65 -4.10 -23.57 -5.29
C ARG A 65 -3.42 -22.57 -6.23
N ALA A 66 -2.13 -22.75 -6.47
CA ALA A 66 -1.37 -21.85 -7.33
C ALA A 66 -1.93 -21.91 -8.76
N ASP A 67 -2.41 -20.78 -9.26
CA ASP A 67 -2.85 -20.60 -10.64
C ASP A 67 -1.76 -19.82 -11.37
N ALA A 68 -0.95 -20.54 -12.17
CA ALA A 68 0.18 -19.96 -12.90
C ALA A 68 -0.26 -18.91 -13.95
N SER A 69 -1.53 -18.93 -14.37
CA SER A 69 -2.09 -17.94 -15.31
C SER A 69 -2.45 -16.61 -14.64
N ARG A 70 -2.53 -16.59 -13.30
CA ARG A 70 -3.03 -15.46 -12.52
C ARG A 70 -1.89 -14.64 -11.90
N ARG A 71 -1.75 -13.40 -12.36
CA ARG A 71 -0.81 -12.42 -11.79
C ARG A 71 -1.32 -11.83 -10.47
N PHE A 72 -2.61 -11.55 -10.36
CA PHE A 72 -3.17 -10.97 -9.13
C PHE A 72 -4.44 -11.70 -8.69
N ALA A 73 -4.55 -11.95 -7.38
CA ALA A 73 -5.77 -12.48 -6.80
C ALA A 73 -6.87 -11.40 -6.80
N PRO A 74 -8.17 -11.75 -6.88
CA PRO A 74 -9.25 -10.75 -6.88
C PRO A 74 -9.22 -9.84 -5.66
N ALA A 75 -8.90 -10.38 -4.48
CA ALA A 75 -8.73 -9.61 -3.26
C ALA A 75 -7.58 -8.58 -3.36
N THR A 76 -6.49 -8.93 -4.04
CA THR A 76 -5.37 -8.01 -4.29
C THR A 76 -5.78 -6.88 -5.23
N ILE A 77 -6.56 -7.18 -6.26
CA ILE A 77 -7.09 -6.18 -7.21
C ILE A 77 -8.03 -5.21 -6.48
N ALA A 78 -9.00 -5.75 -5.74
CA ALA A 78 -9.95 -4.94 -4.99
C ALA A 78 -9.24 -4.03 -3.98
N GLY A 79 -8.30 -4.58 -3.21
CA GLY A 79 -7.48 -3.80 -2.28
C GLY A 79 -6.64 -2.73 -3.00
N HIS A 80 -6.05 -3.04 -4.16
CA HIS A 80 -5.28 -2.05 -4.91
C HIS A 80 -6.14 -0.85 -5.34
N TRP A 81 -7.31 -1.10 -5.94
CA TRP A 81 -8.20 -0.03 -6.39
C TRP A 81 -8.81 0.76 -5.23
N LEU A 82 -9.09 0.10 -4.10
CA LEU A 82 -9.56 0.80 -2.91
C LEU A 82 -8.46 1.70 -2.31
N LEU A 83 -7.20 1.25 -2.31
CA LEU A 83 -6.07 2.08 -1.92
C LEU A 83 -5.89 3.26 -2.87
N ALA A 84 -6.02 3.04 -4.18
CA ALA A 84 -5.94 4.09 -5.18
C ALA A 84 -7.06 5.15 -5.00
N LEU A 85 -8.29 4.72 -4.72
CA LEU A 85 -9.39 5.63 -4.39
C LEU A 85 -9.11 6.41 -3.10
N GLY A 86 -8.58 5.74 -2.07
CA GLY A 86 -8.15 6.41 -0.84
C GLY A 86 -7.10 7.50 -1.10
N PHE A 87 -6.11 7.23 -1.95
CA PHE A 87 -5.14 8.24 -2.38
C PHE A 87 -5.75 9.36 -3.21
N LEU A 88 -6.69 9.06 -4.11
CA LEU A 88 -7.37 10.08 -4.91
C LEU A 88 -8.10 11.10 -4.04
N LEU A 89 -8.60 10.69 -2.87
CA LEU A 89 -9.29 11.57 -1.92
C LEU A 89 -8.32 12.26 -0.94
N ALA A 90 -7.42 11.50 -0.32
CA ALA A 90 -6.55 12.02 0.75
C ALA A 90 -5.35 12.82 0.24
N LEU A 91 -4.80 12.46 -0.93
CA LEU A 91 -3.56 13.08 -1.40
C LEU A 91 -3.79 14.51 -1.89
N PRO A 92 -4.78 14.81 -2.76
CA PRO A 92 -5.03 16.19 -3.20
C PRO A 92 -5.43 17.10 -2.04
N THR A 93 -6.25 16.61 -1.12
CA THR A 93 -6.67 17.36 0.08
C THR A 93 -5.52 17.61 1.05
N GLY A 94 -4.61 16.64 1.22
CA GLY A 94 -3.39 16.82 2.02
C GLY A 94 -2.41 17.82 1.40
N VAL A 95 -2.21 17.75 0.07
CA VAL A 95 -1.40 18.73 -0.67
C VAL A 95 -1.99 20.12 -0.55
N TRP A 96 -3.30 20.23 -0.68
CA TRP A 96 -3.99 21.50 -0.49
C TRP A 96 -3.76 22.06 0.92
N GLN A 97 -3.96 21.27 1.97
CA GLN A 97 -3.72 21.73 3.35
C GLN A 97 -2.28 22.19 3.58
N TYR A 98 -1.32 21.52 2.95
CA TYR A 98 0.08 21.93 2.97
C TYR A 98 0.32 23.24 2.21
N MET A 99 -0.24 23.40 1.00
CA MET A 99 -0.12 24.61 0.19
C MET A 99 -0.84 25.80 0.81
N GLY A 100 -2.03 25.60 1.39
CA GLY A 100 -2.76 26.64 2.12
C GLY A 100 -1.97 27.14 3.33
N GLY A 101 -1.25 26.25 4.03
CA GLY A 101 -0.41 26.64 5.16
C GLY A 101 0.89 27.36 4.80
N ILE A 102 1.48 27.09 3.62
CA ILE A 102 2.81 27.64 3.22
C ILE A 102 2.70 28.77 2.20
N LEU A 103 1.78 28.64 1.26
CA LEU A 103 1.62 29.55 0.13
C LEU A 103 0.43 30.50 0.32
N ASP A 104 -0.25 30.43 1.47
CA ASP A 104 -1.40 31.27 1.84
C ASP A 104 -2.50 31.27 0.77
N VAL A 105 -2.71 30.12 0.13
CA VAL A 105 -3.73 29.95 -0.91
C VAL A 105 -5.04 29.52 -0.25
N SER A 106 -6.10 30.31 -0.42
CA SER A 106 -7.44 30.00 0.05
C SER A 106 -8.34 29.51 -1.10
N LEU A 107 -9.07 28.41 -0.89
CA LEU A 107 -10.22 28.04 -1.73
C LEU A 107 -11.47 28.70 -1.14
N PRO A 108 -12.47 29.04 -1.95
CA PRO A 108 -13.79 29.45 -1.47
C PRO A 108 -14.59 28.24 -0.96
N LEU A 109 -13.94 27.34 -0.22
CA LEU A 109 -14.53 26.15 0.35
C LEU A 109 -14.24 26.13 1.86
N PRO A 110 -15.24 25.81 2.70
CA PRO A 110 -15.03 25.60 4.12
C PRO A 110 -13.96 24.55 4.41
N LEU A 111 -13.07 24.84 5.36
CA LEU A 111 -11.94 23.98 5.72
C LEU A 111 -12.38 22.58 6.19
N TYR A 112 -13.50 22.49 6.90
CA TYR A 112 -14.06 21.23 7.36
C TYR A 112 -14.35 20.25 6.20
N LEU A 113 -14.80 20.74 5.03
CA LEU A 113 -15.05 19.88 3.86
C LEU A 113 -13.76 19.24 3.35
N ILE A 114 -12.66 19.99 3.38
CA ILE A 114 -11.34 19.50 2.96
C ILE A 114 -10.86 18.42 3.93
N TYR A 115 -10.99 18.65 5.24
CA TYR A 115 -10.68 17.64 6.26
C TYR A 115 -11.56 16.41 6.13
N ARG A 116 -12.87 16.57 5.89
CA ARG A 116 -13.80 15.46 5.74
C ARG A 116 -13.42 14.55 4.58
N VAL A 117 -13.13 15.12 3.40
CA VAL A 117 -12.68 14.34 2.23
C VAL A 117 -11.33 13.67 2.52
N HIS A 118 -10.40 14.38 3.18
CA HIS A 118 -9.13 13.80 3.60
C HIS A 118 -9.31 12.60 4.52
N TYR A 119 -10.20 12.70 5.52
CA TYR A 119 -10.50 11.66 6.49
C TYR A 119 -11.20 10.45 5.89
N ILE A 120 -12.10 10.67 4.91
CA ILE A 120 -12.68 9.56 4.13
C ILE A 120 -11.56 8.82 3.39
N GLY A 121 -10.70 9.54 2.66
CA GLY A 121 -9.57 8.94 1.94
C GLY A 121 -8.59 8.21 2.87
N ALA A 122 -8.23 8.83 3.99
CA ALA A 122 -7.34 8.25 5.00
C ALA A 122 -7.95 6.99 5.63
N THR A 123 -9.26 6.98 5.89
CA THR A 123 -9.97 5.80 6.40
C THR A 123 -9.90 4.64 5.40
N LEU A 124 -10.12 4.90 4.11
CA LEU A 124 -9.98 3.88 3.05
C LEU A 124 -8.56 3.34 2.97
N ILE A 125 -7.54 4.21 3.08
CA ILE A 125 -6.13 3.79 3.12
C ILE A 125 -5.89 2.88 4.34
N LEU A 126 -6.23 3.33 5.55
CA LEU A 126 -6.02 2.56 6.79
C LEU A 126 -6.71 1.20 6.75
N PHE A 127 -7.98 1.18 6.34
CA PHE A 127 -8.75 -0.04 6.13
C PHE A 127 -8.03 -1.00 5.17
N THR A 128 -7.57 -0.49 4.03
CA THR A 128 -6.95 -1.30 2.99
C THR A 128 -5.56 -1.81 3.41
N LEU A 129 -4.79 -1.01 4.14
CA LEU A 129 -3.52 -1.46 4.72
C LEU A 129 -3.75 -2.58 5.74
N ALA A 130 -4.73 -2.42 6.63
CA ALA A 130 -5.10 -3.46 7.58
C ALA A 130 -5.58 -4.75 6.88
N TRP A 131 -6.36 -4.62 5.80
CA TRP A 131 -6.70 -5.74 4.92
C TRP A 131 -5.45 -6.44 4.41
N PHE A 132 -4.53 -5.75 3.75
CA PHE A 132 -3.32 -6.40 3.20
C PHE A 132 -2.49 -7.09 4.28
N LEU A 133 -2.39 -6.49 5.48
CA LEU A 133 -1.74 -7.13 6.63
C LEU A 133 -2.43 -8.44 7.02
N GLY A 134 -3.76 -8.44 7.16
CA GLY A 134 -4.54 -9.66 7.47
C GLY A 134 -4.46 -10.71 6.37
N TYR A 135 -4.46 -10.28 5.12
CA TYR A 135 -4.37 -11.13 3.94
C TYR A 135 -3.00 -11.83 3.85
N TRP A 136 -1.90 -11.11 4.08
CA TRP A 136 -0.57 -11.71 4.13
C TRP A 136 -0.34 -12.54 5.38
N TRP A 137 -0.93 -12.16 6.51
CA TRP A 137 -0.88 -12.92 7.75
C TRP A 137 -1.50 -14.31 7.59
N ALA A 138 -2.64 -14.39 6.90
CA ALA A 138 -3.36 -15.65 6.64
C ALA A 138 -2.63 -16.62 5.69
N GLY A 139 -1.40 -16.31 5.25
CA GLY A 139 -0.55 -17.22 4.48
C GLY A 139 -0.81 -17.20 2.97
N THR A 140 -1.30 -16.08 2.44
CA THR A 140 -1.55 -15.92 0.98
C THR A 140 -0.30 -15.47 0.23
N ASP A 141 -0.44 -15.16 -1.07
CA ASP A 141 0.63 -14.78 -1.99
C ASP A 141 1.53 -13.66 -1.44
N ARG A 142 2.80 -14.01 -1.19
CA ARG A 142 3.88 -13.14 -0.71
C ARG A 142 4.91 -12.86 -1.80
N SER A 143 4.60 -13.09 -3.08
CA SER A 143 5.56 -12.97 -4.17
C SER A 143 6.16 -11.57 -4.39
N LEU A 144 5.56 -10.52 -3.82
CA LEU A 144 6.13 -9.17 -3.81
C LEU A 144 7.19 -8.96 -2.70
N LEU A 145 7.18 -9.81 -1.68
CA LEU A 145 8.18 -9.80 -0.62
C LEU A 145 9.43 -10.55 -1.08
N VAL A 146 10.59 -9.97 -0.79
CA VAL A 146 11.87 -10.65 -0.97
C VAL A 146 11.93 -11.84 0.00
N PRO A 147 12.13 -13.08 -0.49
CA PRO A 147 12.27 -14.24 0.38
C PRO A 147 13.46 -14.08 1.34
N ARG A 148 13.35 -14.64 2.55
CA ARG A 148 14.42 -14.60 3.55
C ARG A 148 15.71 -15.17 2.95
N GLY A 149 16.82 -14.46 3.16
CA GLY A 149 18.13 -14.82 2.61
C GLY A 149 18.36 -14.49 1.13
N GLN A 150 17.35 -14.01 0.38
CA GLN A 150 17.48 -13.76 -1.06
C GLN A 150 17.72 -12.27 -1.41
N TRP A 151 17.92 -11.39 -0.43
CA TRP A 151 18.17 -9.96 -0.67
C TRP A 151 19.33 -9.72 -1.63
N ARG A 152 20.45 -10.43 -1.50
CA ARG A 152 21.59 -10.28 -2.41
C ARG A 152 21.21 -10.59 -3.86
N ARG A 153 20.47 -11.68 -4.11
CA ARG A 153 19.95 -12.02 -5.45
C ARG A 153 19.04 -10.92 -5.99
N HIS A 154 18.11 -10.41 -5.16
CA HIS A 154 17.16 -9.40 -5.58
C HIS A 154 17.82 -8.04 -5.87
N LEU A 155 18.82 -7.65 -5.07
CA LEU A 155 19.61 -6.44 -5.31
C LEU A 155 20.51 -6.57 -6.55
N THR A 156 21.06 -7.77 -6.80
CA THR A 156 21.79 -8.08 -8.04
C THR A 156 20.89 -7.96 -9.26
N GLY A 157 19.72 -8.60 -9.22
CA GLY A 157 18.73 -8.49 -10.28
C GLY A 157 18.25 -7.05 -10.53
N LEU A 158 18.06 -6.27 -9.45
CA LEU A 158 17.71 -4.85 -9.55
C LEU A 158 18.82 -4.05 -10.26
N ALA A 159 20.08 -4.26 -9.89
CA ALA A 159 21.20 -3.57 -10.52
C ALA A 159 21.31 -3.87 -12.02
N HIS A 160 20.96 -5.09 -12.45
CA HIS A 160 20.87 -5.45 -13.88
C HIS A 160 19.64 -4.87 -14.60
N GLU A 161 18.56 -4.52 -13.89
CA GLU A 161 17.37 -3.89 -14.47
C GLU A 161 17.51 -2.37 -14.64
N LEU A 162 18.48 -1.75 -13.97
CA LEU A 162 18.73 -0.31 -14.03
C LEU A 162 19.59 0.09 -15.23
N PRO A 163 19.53 1.37 -15.66
CA PRO A 163 20.45 1.91 -16.64
C PRO A 163 21.91 1.63 -16.25
N PRO A 164 22.83 1.30 -17.19
CA PRO A 164 24.15 0.76 -16.87
C PRO A 164 24.97 1.60 -15.88
N ARG A 165 24.87 2.94 -15.94
CA ARG A 165 25.55 3.85 -15.00
C ARG A 165 25.00 3.71 -13.58
N LEU A 166 23.67 3.68 -13.43
CA LEU A 166 23.01 3.51 -12.14
C LEU A 166 23.21 2.11 -11.57
N GLY A 167 23.09 1.09 -12.43
CA GLY A 167 23.33 -0.31 -12.06
C GLY A 167 24.72 -0.52 -11.49
N ARG A 168 25.78 -0.04 -12.17
CA ARG A 168 27.16 -0.13 -11.67
C ARG A 168 27.38 0.64 -10.37
N MET A 169 26.80 1.84 -10.23
CA MET A 169 26.90 2.63 -9.01
C MET A 169 26.22 1.95 -7.81
N ILE A 170 25.03 1.37 -8.02
CA ILE A 170 24.33 0.66 -6.95
C ILE A 170 25.07 -0.64 -6.61
N ALA A 171 25.54 -1.37 -7.62
CA ALA A 171 26.32 -2.58 -7.40
C ALA A 171 27.61 -2.30 -6.62
N SER A 172 28.34 -1.22 -6.93
CA SER A 172 29.54 -0.86 -6.17
C SER A 172 29.22 -0.47 -4.72
N ARG A 173 28.17 0.32 -4.48
CA ARG A 173 27.76 0.71 -3.12
C ARG A 173 27.24 -0.46 -2.28
N LEU A 174 26.63 -1.46 -2.92
CA LEU A 174 26.04 -2.61 -2.24
C LEU A 174 26.95 -3.86 -2.23
N GLY A 175 28.17 -3.77 -2.77
CA GLY A 175 29.10 -4.91 -2.83
C GLY A 175 28.58 -6.07 -3.68
N VAL A 176 27.85 -5.77 -4.75
CA VAL A 176 27.22 -6.76 -5.63
C VAL A 176 28.05 -6.94 -6.89
N ASP A 177 28.30 -8.20 -7.26
CA ASP A 177 29.03 -8.54 -8.49
C ASP A 177 28.05 -8.66 -9.67
N LEU A 178 28.31 -7.88 -10.73
CA LEU A 178 27.54 -7.89 -11.98
C LEU A 178 28.20 -8.69 -13.11
N ARG A 179 29.35 -9.32 -12.85
CA ARG A 179 30.07 -10.15 -13.84
C ARG A 179 29.43 -11.53 -14.02
N GLY A 180 28.65 -11.96 -13.04
CA GLY A 180 27.93 -13.24 -13.06
C GLY A 180 26.68 -13.23 -13.96
N GLU A 181 26.05 -14.40 -14.06
CA GLU A 181 24.80 -14.56 -14.80
C GLU A 181 23.68 -13.71 -14.18
N ARG A 182 22.90 -13.05 -15.04
CA ARG A 182 21.76 -12.24 -14.63
C ARG A 182 20.70 -13.13 -13.95
N PRO A 183 20.29 -12.84 -12.70
CA PRO A 183 19.23 -13.60 -12.06
C PRO A 183 17.94 -13.57 -12.87
N THR A 184 17.26 -14.71 -12.98
CA THR A 184 15.94 -14.78 -13.60
C THR A 184 14.87 -14.22 -12.67
N ALA A 185 14.05 -13.33 -13.22
CA ALA A 185 12.91 -12.75 -12.51
C ALA A 185 11.78 -13.79 -12.40
N GLY A 186 11.04 -13.74 -11.28
CA GLY A 186 9.86 -14.56 -11.08
C GLY A 186 8.61 -13.89 -11.64
N LYS A 187 7.51 -14.02 -10.89
CA LYS A 187 6.22 -13.38 -11.18
C LYS A 187 6.30 -11.85 -11.26
N PHE A 188 7.23 -11.26 -10.51
CA PHE A 188 7.49 -9.83 -10.43
C PHE A 188 8.96 -9.54 -10.72
N SER A 189 9.22 -8.37 -11.30
CA SER A 189 10.58 -7.87 -11.54
C SER A 189 11.36 -7.64 -10.24
N PHE A 190 12.68 -7.49 -10.38
CA PHE A 190 13.51 -7.09 -9.25
C PHE A 190 13.25 -5.64 -8.85
N TYR A 191 12.87 -4.77 -9.79
CA TYR A 191 12.36 -3.44 -9.51
C TYR A 191 11.14 -3.46 -8.60
N GLU A 192 10.13 -4.26 -8.93
CA GLU A 192 8.90 -4.38 -8.12
C GLU A 192 9.18 -4.90 -6.72
N THR A 193 10.00 -5.94 -6.59
CA THR A 193 10.24 -6.66 -5.32
C THR A 193 11.30 -6.02 -4.42
N ALA A 194 12.42 -5.57 -4.99
CA ALA A 194 13.58 -5.11 -4.21
C ALA A 194 13.56 -3.60 -3.91
N PHE A 195 12.86 -2.82 -4.74
CA PHE A 195 12.84 -1.36 -4.62
C PHE A 195 11.42 -0.82 -4.44
N SER A 196 10.53 -1.04 -5.40
CA SER A 196 9.24 -0.35 -5.44
C SER A 196 8.36 -0.72 -4.26
N PHE A 197 8.12 -2.02 -4.03
CA PHE A 197 7.26 -2.48 -2.95
C PHE A 197 7.80 -2.19 -1.53
N PRO A 198 9.10 -2.41 -1.22
CA PRO A 198 9.67 -2.02 0.07
C PRO A 198 9.58 -0.51 0.35
N THR A 199 9.88 0.33 -0.64
CA THR A 199 9.80 1.79 -0.46
C THR A 199 8.36 2.28 -0.30
N TRP A 200 7.40 1.66 -1.02
CA TRP A 200 5.97 1.87 -0.76
C TRP A 200 5.58 1.49 0.67
N THR A 201 6.01 0.32 1.15
CA THR A 201 5.72 -0.15 2.50
C THR A 201 6.27 0.82 3.55
N PHE A 202 7.52 1.27 3.38
CA PHE A 202 8.15 2.25 4.28
C PHE A 202 7.39 3.57 4.33
N VAL A 203 7.07 4.17 3.18
CA VAL A 203 6.42 5.49 3.15
C VAL A 203 4.96 5.41 3.64
N LEU A 204 4.25 4.31 3.35
CA LEU A 204 2.91 4.05 3.88
C LEU A 204 2.94 3.90 5.40
N ALA A 205 3.89 3.14 5.94
CA ALA A 205 4.06 3.02 7.39
C ALA A 205 4.36 4.39 8.03
N LEU A 206 5.25 5.18 7.44
CA LEU A 206 5.59 6.52 7.93
C LEU A 206 4.38 7.46 7.95
N ILE A 207 3.62 7.57 6.85
CA ILE A 207 2.45 8.46 6.79
C ILE A 207 1.34 7.98 7.73
N THR A 208 1.16 6.67 7.87
CA THR A 208 0.17 6.10 8.81
C THR A 208 0.54 6.41 10.24
N VAL A 209 1.75 6.08 10.69
CA VAL A 209 2.17 6.30 12.10
C VAL A 209 2.09 7.78 12.46
N THR A 210 2.58 8.66 11.60
CA THR A 210 2.54 10.11 11.82
C THR A 210 1.11 10.65 11.79
N GLY A 211 0.26 10.14 10.89
CA GLY A 211 -1.16 10.51 10.80
C GLY A 211 -1.95 10.09 12.04
N LEU A 212 -1.70 8.88 12.54
CA LEU A 212 -2.29 8.39 13.80
C LEU A 212 -1.87 9.24 14.99
N ALA A 213 -0.59 9.62 15.10
CA ALA A 213 -0.10 10.50 16.15
C ALA A 213 -0.77 11.89 16.09
N LYS A 214 -0.98 12.43 14.88
CA LYS A 214 -1.73 13.69 14.70
C LYS A 214 -3.19 13.55 15.08
N ALA A 215 -3.86 12.46 14.70
CA ALA A 215 -5.27 12.23 15.04
C ALA A 215 -5.47 11.99 16.55
N ALA A 216 -4.52 11.32 17.21
CA ALA A 216 -4.59 11.01 18.63
C ALA A 216 -4.71 12.25 19.52
N ARG A 217 -4.20 13.42 19.07
CA ARG A 217 -4.25 14.69 19.84
C ARG A 217 -5.66 15.15 20.20
N TYR A 218 -6.68 14.67 19.47
CA TYR A 218 -8.08 15.03 19.74
C TYR A 218 -8.67 14.22 20.90
N VAL A 219 -8.07 13.10 21.28
CA VAL A 219 -8.57 12.22 22.36
C VAL A 219 -7.57 12.12 23.51
N TYR A 220 -6.29 12.30 23.24
CA TYR A 220 -5.20 12.14 24.19
C TYR A 220 -4.29 13.37 24.17
N PRO A 221 -3.71 13.75 25.32
CA PRO A 221 -2.69 14.80 25.36
C PRO A 221 -1.40 14.30 24.69
N VAL A 222 -1.16 14.75 23.46
CA VAL A 222 0.07 14.44 22.70
C VAL A 222 1.10 15.53 22.98
N PRO A 223 2.33 15.20 23.43
CA PRO A 223 3.38 16.19 23.68
C PRO A 223 3.68 17.04 22.44
N GLY A 224 3.85 18.36 22.63
CA GLY A 224 4.12 19.32 21.55
C GLY A 224 5.28 18.90 20.61
N PRO A 225 6.45 18.48 21.12
CA PRO A 225 7.55 18.01 20.28
C PRO A 225 7.20 16.78 19.43
N LEU A 226 6.42 15.84 19.97
CA LEU A 226 5.97 14.66 19.23
C LEU A 226 5.00 15.08 18.11
N LEU A 227 4.08 16.00 18.40
CA LEU A 227 3.14 16.50 17.39
C LEU A 227 3.84 17.29 16.28
N TYR A 228 4.87 18.08 16.63
CA TYR A 228 5.72 18.78 15.68
C TYR A 228 6.39 17.79 14.71
N TRP A 229 7.14 16.82 15.24
CA TRP A 229 7.82 15.83 14.39
C TRP A 229 6.86 14.97 13.61
N ALA A 230 5.73 14.56 14.20
CA ALA A 230 4.68 13.84 13.48
C ALA A 230 4.16 14.67 12.31
N SER A 231 3.91 15.97 12.50
CA SER A 231 3.43 16.85 11.42
C SER A 231 4.45 17.02 10.31
N THR A 232 5.71 17.29 10.66
CA THR A 232 6.82 17.43 9.70
C THR A 232 7.03 16.15 8.89
N LEU A 233 7.10 15.00 9.56
CA LEU A 233 7.32 13.71 8.90
C LEU A 233 6.10 13.26 8.09
N HIS A 234 4.88 13.61 8.51
CA HIS A 234 3.67 13.33 7.74
C HIS A 234 3.68 14.07 6.38
N VAL A 235 4.06 15.34 6.40
CA VAL A 235 4.22 16.16 5.19
C VAL A 235 5.35 15.59 4.31
N ALA A 236 6.51 15.26 4.90
CA ALA A 236 7.60 14.65 4.16
C ALA A 236 7.16 13.32 3.50
N ALA A 237 6.41 12.49 4.22
CA ALA A 237 5.87 11.24 3.71
C ALA A 237 4.85 11.47 2.57
N MET A 238 4.02 12.51 2.67
CA MET A 238 3.11 12.92 1.58
C MET A 238 3.88 13.28 0.30
N VAL A 239 4.95 14.07 0.41
CA VAL A 239 5.82 14.41 -0.73
C VAL A 239 6.44 13.15 -1.33
N LEU A 240 6.96 12.25 -0.49
CA LEU A 240 7.49 10.97 -0.95
C LEU A 240 6.41 10.11 -1.65
N ILE A 241 5.18 10.10 -1.14
CA ILE A 241 4.04 9.41 -1.77
C ILE A 241 3.72 10.02 -3.13
N LEU A 242 3.72 11.36 -3.29
CA LEU A 242 3.52 11.99 -4.60
C LEU A 242 4.57 11.52 -5.60
N ILE A 243 5.85 11.54 -5.22
CA ILE A 243 6.94 11.05 -6.07
C ILE A 243 6.73 9.57 -6.41
N LYS A 244 6.31 8.76 -5.44
CA LYS A 244 6.03 7.33 -5.63
C LYS A 244 4.82 7.08 -6.53
N VAL A 245 3.78 7.89 -6.47
CA VAL A 245 2.63 7.83 -7.39
C VAL A 245 3.09 8.16 -8.81
N LEU A 246 3.88 9.22 -8.99
CA LEU A 246 4.40 9.60 -10.31
C LEU A 246 5.31 8.52 -10.90
N ASP A 247 6.22 7.95 -10.10
CA ASP A 247 7.05 6.82 -10.50
C ASP A 247 6.21 5.58 -10.86
N HIS A 248 5.19 5.27 -10.05
CA HIS A 248 4.29 4.15 -10.29
C HIS A 248 3.48 4.34 -11.59
N LEU A 249 2.97 5.54 -11.85
CA LEU A 249 2.27 5.87 -13.09
C LEU A 249 3.20 5.80 -14.29
N ARG A 250 4.40 6.37 -14.21
CA ARG A 250 5.42 6.23 -15.26
C ARG A 250 5.69 4.76 -15.57
N TYR A 251 5.89 3.94 -14.52
CA TYR A 251 6.20 2.52 -14.64
C TYR A 251 5.05 1.71 -15.24
N THR A 252 3.81 1.96 -14.81
CA THR A 252 2.63 1.19 -15.25
C THR A 252 2.08 1.66 -16.60
N LEU A 253 2.08 2.96 -16.89
CA LEU A 253 1.61 3.49 -18.19
C LEU A 253 2.57 3.13 -19.33
N ALA A 254 3.88 3.13 -19.08
CA ALA A 254 4.86 2.62 -20.05
C ALA A 254 4.72 1.11 -20.31
N ARG A 255 3.99 0.40 -19.44
CA ARG A 255 3.76 -1.05 -19.48
C ARG A 255 2.27 -1.33 -19.30
N TRP A 256 1.44 -0.83 -20.22
CA TRP A 256 -0.02 -0.91 -20.15
C TRP A 256 -0.57 -2.31 -19.80
N SER A 257 0.14 -3.36 -20.21
CA SER A 257 -0.16 -4.74 -19.82
C SER A 257 -0.22 -4.97 -18.31
N LEU A 258 0.51 -4.21 -17.49
CA LEU A 258 0.42 -4.24 -16.02
C LEU A 258 -0.89 -3.65 -15.52
N VAL A 259 -1.39 -2.58 -16.15
CA VAL A 259 -2.70 -2.00 -15.84
C VAL A 259 -3.80 -3.01 -16.15
N VAL A 260 -3.75 -3.62 -17.35
CA VAL A 260 -4.67 -4.69 -17.74
C VAL A 260 -4.58 -5.87 -16.77
N ALA A 261 -3.38 -6.26 -16.35
CA ALA A 261 -3.20 -7.33 -15.37
C ALA A 261 -3.79 -6.97 -14.00
N MET A 262 -3.68 -5.72 -13.56
CA MET A 262 -4.28 -5.24 -12.31
C MET A 262 -5.82 -5.19 -12.39
N THR A 263 -6.40 -5.00 -13.57
CA THR A 263 -7.87 -5.01 -13.74
C THR A 263 -8.42 -6.44 -13.90
N THR A 264 -7.74 -7.29 -14.66
CA THR A 264 -8.23 -8.64 -15.02
C THR A 264 -7.71 -9.76 -14.12
N GLY A 265 -6.61 -9.51 -13.41
CA GLY A 265 -5.87 -10.48 -12.61
C GLY A 265 -4.94 -11.40 -13.37
N ARG A 266 -4.89 -11.34 -14.71
CA ARG A 266 -4.08 -12.24 -15.56
C ARG A 266 -2.87 -11.52 -16.14
N ALA A 267 -1.76 -12.24 -16.28
CA ALA A 267 -0.62 -11.70 -17.03
C ALA A 267 -0.95 -11.69 -18.53
N SER A 268 -0.58 -10.62 -19.24
CA SER A 268 -0.56 -10.67 -20.70
C SER A 268 0.54 -11.63 -21.17
N ALA A 269 0.42 -12.18 -22.38
CA ALA A 269 1.46 -13.02 -22.99
C ALA A 269 2.83 -12.30 -23.04
N SER A 270 2.82 -10.97 -23.20
CA SER A 270 4.03 -10.12 -23.17
C SER A 270 4.70 -9.96 -21.79
N LEU A 271 4.07 -10.43 -20.72
CA LEU A 271 4.59 -10.42 -19.35
C LEU A 271 4.94 -11.82 -18.83
N ALA A 272 4.68 -12.87 -19.62
CA ALA A 272 5.10 -14.22 -19.28
C ALA A 272 6.64 -14.29 -19.33
N PRO A 273 7.30 -14.95 -18.36
CA PRO A 273 8.71 -15.28 -18.52
C PRO A 273 8.89 -16.02 -19.85
N ALA A 274 9.95 -15.73 -20.59
CA ALA A 274 10.29 -16.49 -21.79
C ALA A 274 10.19 -17.99 -21.46
N PRO A 275 9.62 -18.82 -22.34
CA PRO A 275 9.51 -20.25 -22.10
C PRO A 275 10.89 -20.77 -21.70
N ARG A 276 10.94 -21.53 -20.59
CA ARG A 276 12.19 -22.18 -20.17
C ARG A 276 12.65 -22.99 -21.36
N VAL A 277 13.75 -22.57 -22.00
CA VAL A 277 14.46 -23.45 -22.93
C VAL A 277 14.88 -24.62 -22.05
N ALA A 278 14.28 -25.79 -22.28
CA ALA A 278 14.72 -27.00 -21.63
C ALA A 278 16.22 -27.13 -21.91
N PRO A 279 17.05 -27.47 -20.91
CA PRO A 279 18.47 -27.69 -21.16
C PRO A 279 18.61 -28.71 -22.28
N ALA A 280 19.33 -28.34 -23.34
CA ALA A 280 19.69 -29.22 -24.43
C ALA A 280 20.60 -30.33 -23.89
N SER A 281 20.00 -31.36 -23.32
CA SER A 281 20.70 -32.57 -22.83
C SER A 281 19.76 -33.78 -22.76
N ALA A 282 18.83 -33.88 -23.72
CA ALA A 282 18.04 -35.10 -23.94
C ALA A 282 17.96 -35.47 -25.43
N ALA A 283 19.02 -35.15 -26.18
CA ALA A 283 19.25 -35.61 -27.55
C ALA A 283 20.69 -36.12 -27.63
N GLY A 284 20.82 -37.44 -27.77
CA GLY A 284 22.06 -38.20 -27.56
C GLY A 284 21.74 -39.26 -26.50
N GLY A 285 21.16 -40.41 -26.82
CA GLY A 285 21.38 -41.21 -28.01
C GLY A 285 22.54 -42.16 -27.73
N ASP A 286 22.30 -43.12 -26.84
CA ASP A 286 23.15 -44.30 -26.67
C ASP A 286 22.27 -45.50 -27.01
N ASP A 287 22.23 -45.81 -28.32
CA ASP A 287 22.05 -47.18 -28.78
C ASP A 287 23.44 -47.85 -28.66
N GLU A 288 23.61 -48.72 -27.68
CA GLU A 288 24.46 -49.93 -27.72
C GLU A 288 23.92 -50.97 -26.73
#